data_AF-U2B914-F1
#
_entry.id   AF-U2B914-F1
#
_cell.length_a   1.000
_cell.length_b   1.000
_cell.length_c   1.000
_cell.angle_alpha   90.00
_cell.angle_beta   90.00
_cell.angle_gamma   90.00
#
_symmetry.space_group_name_H-M   'P 1'
#
loop_
_entity.id
_entity.type
_entity.pdbx_description
1 polymer ?
#
loop_
_entity_poly.entity_id
_entity_poly.type
_entity_poly.pdbx_seq_one_letter_code
_entity_poly.pdbx_strand_id
1 'polypeptide(L)'
;MEHYLLVRILHGAPGILLLLGLIAHGVMLFKAQRAGDAAVLARKLRVTLLYSLPAFAVLALSLPLTGWWLVDNVGWPLGQTWLLLGSILYAVLMLLGLLLAGRLAAWRAL
;
A
#
# COMPACT_ATOMS: atom_id res chain seq x y z
N MET A 1 -25.59 -9.98 8.72
CA MET A 1 -25.65 -8.50 8.79
C MET A 1 -24.96 -7.91 10.02
N GLU A 2 -24.89 -8.62 11.15
CA GLU A 2 -24.43 -8.08 12.45
C GLU A 2 -23.04 -7.42 12.44
N HIS A 3 -22.12 -7.88 11.58
CA HIS A 3 -20.76 -7.33 11.48
C HIS A 3 -20.47 -6.55 10.20
N TYR A 4 -21.42 -6.42 9.27
CA TYR A 4 -21.15 -5.89 7.93
C TYR A 4 -20.64 -4.43 7.96
N LEU A 5 -21.28 -3.56 8.77
CA LEU A 5 -20.84 -2.17 8.91
C LEU A 5 -19.42 -2.08 9.49
N LEU A 6 -19.13 -2.88 10.50
CA LEU A 6 -17.80 -2.93 11.11
C LEU A 6 -16.74 -3.35 10.09
N VAL A 7 -16.97 -4.44 9.36
CA VAL A 7 -16.05 -4.92 8.34
C VAL A 7 -15.89 -3.89 7.22
N ARG A 8 -16.96 -3.18 6.85
CA ARG A 8 -16.90 -2.11 5.85
C ARG A 8 -16.00 -0.95 6.29
N ILE A 9 -16.04 -0.57 7.57
CA ILE A 9 -15.12 0.43 8.14
C ILE A 9 -13.69 -0.12 8.16
N LEU A 10 -13.50 -1.37 8.61
CA LEU A 10 -12.21 -2.06 8.66
C LEU A 10 -11.59 -2.27 7.27
N HIS A 11 -12.38 -2.23 6.20
CA HIS A 11 -11.87 -2.23 4.83
C HIS A 11 -11.60 -0.80 4.33
N GLY A 12 -12.58 0.08 4.48
CA GLY A 12 -12.53 1.44 3.93
C GLY A 12 -11.46 2.31 4.57
N ALA A 13 -11.34 2.29 5.91
CA ALA A 13 -10.38 3.13 6.61
C ALA A 13 -8.92 2.77 6.27
N PRO A 14 -8.48 1.50 6.28
CA PRO A 14 -7.16 1.13 5.78
C PRO A 14 -6.92 1.52 4.32
N GLY A 15 -7.93 1.37 3.45
CA GLY A 15 -7.81 1.76 2.05
C GLY A 15 -7.52 3.25 1.88
N ILE A 16 -8.27 4.10 2.58
CA ILE A 16 -8.07 5.55 2.57
C ILE A 16 -6.70 5.93 3.15
N LEU A 17 -6.33 5.36 4.31
CA LEU A 17 -5.06 5.64 4.96
C LEU A 17 -3.86 5.20 4.11
N LEU A 18 -3.96 4.05 3.44
CA LEU A 18 -2.92 3.56 2.54
C LEU A 18 -2.72 4.50 1.35
N LEU A 19 -3.82 4.94 0.70
CA LEU A 19 -3.75 5.86 -0.44
C LEU A 19 -3.19 7.22 -0.05
N LEU A 20 -3.74 7.85 0.99
CA LEU A 20 -3.25 9.14 1.47
C LEU A 20 -1.81 9.05 1.96
N GLY A 21 -1.45 7.98 2.65
CA GLY A 21 -0.10 7.71 3.13
C GLY A 21 0.91 7.59 1.99
N LEU A 22 0.58 6.86 0.93
CA LEU A 22 1.44 6.69 -0.24
C LEU A 22 1.65 8.02 -0.97
N ILE A 23 0.58 8.81 -1.17
CA ILE A 23 0.66 10.15 -1.77
C ILE A 23 1.53 11.07 -0.92
N ALA A 24 1.29 11.13 0.39
CA ALA A 24 2.05 11.99 1.30
C ALA A 24 3.55 11.66 1.28
N HIS A 25 3.92 10.38 1.30
CA HIS A 25 5.32 9.96 1.25
C HIS A 25 5.95 10.20 -0.12
N GLY A 26 5.22 9.96 -1.21
CA GLY A 26 5.67 10.27 -2.57
C GLY A 26 5.98 11.76 -2.73
N VAL A 27 5.06 12.64 -2.32
CA VAL A 27 5.26 14.10 -2.34
C VAL A 27 6.41 14.53 -1.42
N MET A 28 6.50 13.97 -0.22
CA MET A 28 7.58 14.27 0.73
C MET A 28 8.96 13.95 0.14
N LEU A 29 9.13 12.74 -0.41
CA LEU A 29 10.40 12.30 -0.99
C LEU A 29 10.73 13.07 -2.27
N PHE A 30 9.72 13.36 -3.11
CA PHE A 30 9.88 14.21 -4.28
C PHE A 30 10.38 15.61 -3.92
N LYS A 31 9.76 16.25 -2.92
CA LYS A 31 10.19 17.57 -2.44
C LYS A 31 11.61 17.54 -1.88
N ALA A 32 11.94 16.51 -1.09
CA ALA A 32 13.29 16.36 -0.52
C ALA A 32 14.35 16.16 -1.62
N GLN A 33 14.04 15.35 -2.63
CA GLN A 33 14.91 15.13 -3.77
C GLN A 33 15.11 16.42 -4.59
N ARG A 34 14.05 17.21 -4.80
CA ARG A 34 14.12 18.50 -5.50
C ARG A 34 14.89 19.57 -4.74
N ALA A 35 14.93 19.50 -3.41
CA ALA A 35 15.67 20.44 -2.57
C ALA A 35 17.20 20.20 -2.60
N GLY A 36 17.67 19.05 -3.09
CA GLY A 36 19.08 18.74 -3.25
C GLY A 36 19.85 18.40 -1.96
N ASP A 37 19.20 18.41 -0.79
CA ASP A 37 19.81 18.02 0.48
C ASP A 37 19.76 16.49 0.68
N ALA A 38 20.90 15.84 0.43
CA ALA A 38 21.04 14.40 0.55
C ALA A 38 20.81 13.89 1.97
N ALA A 39 21.19 14.64 3.01
CA ALA A 39 21.01 14.23 4.39
C ALA A 39 19.52 14.22 4.79
N VAL A 40 18.76 15.22 4.33
CA VAL A 40 17.31 15.27 4.52
C VAL A 40 16.60 14.15 3.77
N LEU A 41 17.00 13.89 2.52
CA LEU A 41 16.44 12.80 1.72
C LEU A 41 16.71 11.44 2.38
N ALA A 42 17.95 11.16 2.77
CA ALA A 42 18.35 9.91 3.42
C ALA A 42 17.59 9.69 4.75
N ARG A 43 17.45 10.75 5.57
CA ARG A 43 16.67 10.68 6.83
C ARG A 43 15.21 10.33 6.56
N LYS A 44 14.56 11.03 5.63
CA LYS A 44 13.15 10.78 5.26
C LYS A 44 12.95 9.39 4.69
N LEU A 45 13.89 8.93 3.87
CA LEU A 45 13.88 7.59 3.33
C LEU A 45 13.98 6.55 4.45
N ARG A 46 14.93 6.70 5.38
CA ARG A 46 15.10 5.78 6.51
C ARG A 46 13.84 5.68 7.37
N VAL A 47 13.21 6.79 7.71
CA VAL A 47 11.94 6.82 8.47
C VAL A 47 10.83 6.10 7.70
N THR A 48 10.69 6.40 6.41
CA THR A 48 9.69 5.76 5.54
C THR A 48 9.87 4.24 5.51
N LEU A 49 11.12 3.78 5.42
CA LEU A 49 11.45 2.37 5.33
C LEU A 49 11.25 1.61 6.64
N LEU A 50 11.61 2.22 7.76
CA LEU A 50 11.56 1.55 9.07
C LEU A 50 10.17 1.56 9.70
N TYR A 51 9.36 2.57 9.41
CA TYR A 51 8.07 2.76 10.08
C TYR A 51 6.90 2.72 9.10
N SER A 52 6.91 3.60 8.09
CA SER A 52 5.76 3.76 7.21
C SER A 52 5.52 2.56 6.29
N LEU A 53 6.59 1.97 5.72
CA LEU A 53 6.46 0.81 4.84
C LEU A 53 5.89 -0.42 5.55
N PRO A 54 6.38 -0.82 6.74
CA PRO A 54 5.75 -1.87 7.52
C PRO A 54 4.29 -1.57 7.83
N ALA A 55 3.96 -0.34 8.20
CA ALA A 55 2.57 0.06 8.42
C ALA A 55 1.72 -0.06 7.15
N PHE A 56 2.22 0.40 6.00
CA PHE A 56 1.55 0.25 4.71
C PHE A 56 1.39 -1.21 4.30
N ALA A 57 2.37 -2.08 4.60
CA ALA A 57 2.26 -3.51 4.36
C ALA A 57 1.12 -4.11 5.20
N VAL A 58 1.02 -3.77 6.49
CA VAL A 58 -0.09 -4.22 7.35
C VAL A 58 -1.45 -3.73 6.81
N LEU A 59 -1.56 -2.45 6.44
CA LEU A 59 -2.78 -1.91 5.84
C LEU A 59 -3.12 -2.60 4.51
N ALA A 60 -2.13 -2.81 3.64
CA ALA A 60 -2.34 -3.45 2.35
C ALA A 60 -2.77 -4.92 2.49
N LEU A 61 -2.19 -5.65 3.45
CA LEU A 61 -2.52 -7.05 3.72
C LEU A 61 -3.89 -7.22 4.42
N SER A 62 -4.36 -6.20 5.14
CA SER A 62 -5.72 -6.25 5.73
C SER A 62 -6.82 -6.09 4.69
N LEU A 63 -6.56 -5.41 3.57
CA LEU A 63 -7.54 -5.19 2.49
C LEU A 63 -8.05 -6.48 1.82
N PRO A 64 -7.22 -7.45 1.40
CA PRO A 64 -7.72 -8.70 0.82
C PRO A 64 -8.51 -9.52 1.84
N LEU A 65 -8.12 -9.53 3.11
CA LEU A 65 -8.83 -10.25 4.18
C LEU A 65 -10.21 -9.64 4.45
N THR A 66 -10.26 -8.31 4.62
CA THR A 66 -11.52 -7.59 4.88
C THR A 66 -12.42 -7.53 3.64
N GLY A 67 -11.84 -7.47 2.43
CA GLY A 67 -12.57 -7.50 1.17
C GLY A 67 -13.21 -8.87 0.90
N TRP A 68 -12.47 -9.96 1.16
CA TRP A 68 -13.01 -11.31 1.14
C TRP A 68 -14.19 -11.44 2.11
N TRP A 69 -14.02 -10.97 3.35
CA TRP A 69 -15.07 -11.05 4.36
C TRP A 69 -16.32 -10.23 3.99
N LEU A 70 -16.16 -9.06 3.36
CA LEU A 70 -17.30 -8.29 2.85
C LEU A 70 -18.10 -9.03 1.78
N VAL A 71 -17.40 -9.64 0.82
CA VAL A 71 -18.01 -10.38 -0.28
C VAL A 71 -18.75 -11.62 0.25
N ASP A 72 -18.15 -12.33 1.20
CA ASP A 72 -18.75 -13.47 1.88
C ASP A 72 -20.04 -13.08 2.64
N ASN A 73 -20.04 -11.96 3.37
CA ASN A 73 -21.22 -11.46 4.09
C ASN A 73 -22.43 -11.14 3.19
N VAL A 74 -22.20 -10.80 1.92
CA VAL A 74 -23.25 -10.45 0.95
C VAL A 74 -23.61 -11.66 0.06
N GLY A 75 -22.93 -12.80 0.23
CA GLY A 75 -23.18 -14.03 -0.54
C GLY A 75 -22.71 -13.95 -1.99
N TRP A 76 -21.79 -13.03 -2.31
CA TRP A 76 -21.26 -12.89 -3.66
C TRP A 76 -20.25 -14.00 -3.96
N PRO A 77 -20.38 -14.72 -5.09
CA PRO A 77 -19.46 -15.81 -5.42
C PRO A 77 -18.10 -15.27 -5.85
N LEU A 78 -17.04 -15.75 -5.19
CA LEU A 78 -15.65 -15.49 -5.57
C LEU A 78 -15.24 -16.38 -6.76
N GLY A 79 -15.81 -16.08 -7.93
CA GLY A 79 -15.60 -16.84 -9.15
C GLY A 79 -14.29 -16.54 -9.87
N GLN A 80 -14.14 -17.08 -11.08
CA GLN A 80 -12.94 -16.96 -11.92
C GLN A 80 -12.51 -15.50 -12.17
N THR A 81 -13.47 -14.58 -12.31
CA THR A 81 -13.19 -13.14 -12.47
C THR A 81 -12.45 -12.58 -11.26
N TRP A 82 -12.80 -13.00 -10.04
CA TRP A 82 -12.12 -12.56 -8.83
C TRP A 82 -10.66 -13.03 -8.80
N LEU A 83 -10.43 -14.30 -9.13
CA LEU A 83 -9.08 -14.86 -9.22
C LEU A 83 -8.24 -14.15 -10.30
N LEU A 84 -8.84 -13.86 -11.46
CA LEU A 84 -8.18 -13.14 -12.53
C LEU A 84 -7.80 -11.71 -12.10
N LEU A 85 -8.74 -10.95 -11.56
CA LEU A 85 -8.49 -9.58 -11.09
C LEU A 85 -7.48 -9.55 -9.96
N GLY A 86 -7.55 -10.48 -9.00
CA GLY A 86 -6.55 -10.63 -7.95
C GLY A 86 -5.16 -10.96 -8.50
N SER A 87 -5.06 -11.85 -9.48
CA SER A 87 -3.80 -12.19 -10.13
C SER A 87 -3.19 -11.00 -10.88
N ILE A 88 -4.01 -10.27 -11.63
CA ILE A 88 -3.60 -9.03 -12.31
C ILE A 88 -3.10 -8.01 -11.29
N LEU A 89 -3.86 -7.80 -10.21
CA LEU A 89 -3.48 -6.87 -9.14
C LEU A 89 -2.12 -7.25 -8.55
N TYR A 90 -1.92 -8.52 -8.18
CA TYR A 90 -0.64 -8.97 -7.62
C TYR A 90 0.52 -8.87 -8.62
N ALA A 91 0.29 -9.14 -9.90
CA ALA A 91 1.31 -8.95 -10.94
C ALA A 91 1.70 -7.48 -11.08
N VAL A 92 0.74 -6.56 -11.10
CA VAL A 92 0.98 -5.11 -11.13
C VAL A 92 1.73 -4.67 -9.87
N LEU A 93 1.32 -5.11 -8.68
CA LEU A 93 1.99 -4.81 -7.42
C LEU A 93 3.43 -5.33 -7.39
N MET A 94 3.69 -6.53 -7.94
CA MET A 94 5.03 -7.08 -8.07
C MET A 94 5.92 -6.20 -8.96
N LEU A 95 5.44 -5.81 -10.14
CA LEU A 95 6.18 -4.92 -11.05
C LEU A 95 6.49 -3.57 -10.40
N LEU A 96 5.48 -2.95 -9.75
CA LEU A 96 5.67 -1.70 -9.01
C LEU A 96 6.67 -1.86 -7.85
N GLY A 97 6.61 -3.00 -7.14
CA GLY A 97 7.54 -3.34 -6.07
C GLY A 97 8.99 -3.46 -6.57
N LEU A 98 9.22 -4.10 -7.72
CA LEU A 98 10.55 -4.22 -8.33
C LEU A 98 11.10 -2.84 -8.76
N LEU A 99 10.27 -2.00 -9.40
CA LEU A 99 10.66 -0.65 -9.79
C LEU A 99 11.00 0.22 -8.56
N LEU A 100 10.18 0.11 -7.50
CA LEU A 100 10.42 0.80 -6.24
C LEU A 100 11.72 0.32 -5.59
N ALA A 101 11.97 -1.00 -5.56
CA ALA A 101 13.19 -1.57 -5.01
C ALA A 101 14.44 -1.06 -5.73
N GLY A 102 14.42 -1.00 -7.06
CA GLY A 102 15.52 -0.43 -7.85
C GLY A 102 15.76 1.05 -7.57
N ARG A 103 14.70 1.86 -7.48
CA ARG A 103 14.81 3.29 -7.12
C ARG A 103 15.30 3.49 -5.70
N LEU A 104 14.85 2.65 -4.77
CA LEU A 104 15.27 2.69 -3.38
C LEU A 104 16.74 2.33 -3.23
N ALA A 105 17.24 1.35 -3.98
CA ALA A 105 18.66 1.01 -4.02
C ALA A 105 19.50 2.19 -4.52
N ALA A 106 19.06 2.88 -5.59
CA ALA A 106 19.73 4.07 -6.08
C ALA A 106 19.76 5.20 -5.04
N TRP A 107 18.66 5.46 -4.34
CA TRP A 107 18.60 6.50 -3.31
C TRP A 107 19.40 6.18 -2.04
N ARG A 108 19.62 4.90 -1.74
CA ARG A 108 20.47 4.48 -0.61
C ARG A 108 21.98 4.57 -0.94
N ALA A 109 22.33 4.67 -2.21
CA ALA A 109 23.71 4.78 -2.67
C ALA A 109 24.21 6.23 -2.83
N LEU A 110 23.32 7.21 -2.62
CA LEU A 110 23.62 8.65 -2.54
C LEU A 110 24.13 9.02 -1.15
#